data_AF-A0A7T1F1G6-F1
#
_entry.id   AF-A0A7T1F1G6-F1
#
_cell.length_a   1.000
_cell.length_b   1.000
_cell.length_c   1.000
_cell.angle_alpha   90.00
_cell.angle_beta   90.00
_cell.angle_gamma   90.00
#
_symmetry.space_group_name_H-M   'P 1'
#
loop_
_entity.id
_entity.type
_entity.pdbx_description
1 polymer ?
#
loop_
_entity_poly.entity_id
_entity_poly.type
_entity_poly.pdbx_seq_one_letter_code
_entity_poly.pdbx_strand_id
1 'polypeptide(L)'
;MKNIAVFFLIFMVSMSFLYLLLQAEIVEKGFVLSLKKERIESLVANKERVEIEISHLSSMERIKEIATNKLGMVLPERTIFLAAADRKVQLMGSEAAVAEYRNETGLIR
;
A
#
# COMPACT_ATOMS: atom_id res chain seq x y z
N MET A 1 67.92 3.14 24.28
CA MET A 1 67.12 2.03 23.69
C MET A 1 65.94 1.61 24.56
N LYS A 2 66.13 1.36 25.87
CA LYS A 2 65.04 0.92 26.79
C LYS A 2 63.83 1.88 26.85
N ASN A 3 64.06 3.20 26.89
CA ASN A 3 62.97 4.19 26.95
C ASN A 3 62.15 4.27 25.65
N ILE A 4 62.79 4.02 24.50
CA ILE A 4 62.13 3.97 23.19
C ILE A 4 61.22 2.75 23.11
N ALA A 5 61.68 1.58 23.58
CA ALA A 5 60.86 0.38 23.62
C ALA A 5 59.62 0.54 24.52
N VAL A 6 59.78 1.20 25.68
CA VAL A 6 58.66 1.51 26.58
C VAL A 6 57.66 2.47 25.92
N PHE A 7 58.14 3.49 25.20
CA PHE A 7 57.27 4.40 24.45
C PHE A 7 56.43 3.68 23.39
N PHE A 8 57.05 2.80 22.59
CA PHE A 8 56.34 2.01 21.60
C PHE A 8 55.29 1.08 22.23
N LEU A 9 55.59 0.51 23.39
CA LEU A 9 54.65 -0.36 24.11
C LEU A 9 53.43 0.45 24.58
N ILE A 10 53.63 1.63 25.16
CA ILE A 10 52.53 2.52 25.56
C ILE A 10 51.71 2.96 24.34
N PHE A 11 52.37 3.26 23.22
CA PHE A 11 51.70 3.65 21.98
C PHE A 11 50.81 2.52 21.44
N MET A 12 51.30 1.29 21.39
CA MET A 12 50.55 0.11 20.96
C MET A 12 49.32 -0.15 21.85
N VAL A 13 49.49 -0.02 23.17
CA VAL A 13 48.39 -0.18 24.13
C VAL A 13 47.34 0.90 23.93
N SER A 14 47.76 2.17 23.85
CA SER A 14 46.86 3.31 23.59
C SER A 14 46.05 3.12 22.30
N MET A 15 46.70 2.68 21.22
CA MET A 15 46.04 2.46 19.94
C MET A 15 45.04 1.29 20.00
N SER A 16 45.35 0.26 20.78
CA SER A 16 44.45 -0.87 21.01
C SER A 16 43.20 -0.43 21.80
N PHE A 17 43.36 0.42 22.81
CA PHE A 17 42.24 1.01 23.54
C PHE A 17 41.36 1.88 22.64
N LEU A 18 41.96 2.72 21.80
CA LEU A 18 41.22 3.53 20.83
C LEU A 18 40.38 2.66 19.89
N TYR A 19 40.99 1.58 19.38
CA TYR A 19 40.31 0.63 18.50
C TYR A 19 39.11 -0.04 19.19
N LEU A 20 39.26 -0.47 20.44
CA LEU A 20 38.17 -1.08 21.22
C LEU A 20 37.01 -0.10 21.45
N LEU A 21 37.31 1.16 21.77
CA LEU A 21 36.28 2.19 21.95
C LEU A 21 35.51 2.44 20.66
N LEU A 22 36.21 2.55 19.53
CA LEU A 22 35.57 2.73 18.23
C LEU A 22 34.71 1.51 17.86
N GLN A 23 35.21 0.30 18.11
CA GLN A 23 34.47 -0.93 17.85
C GLN A 23 33.21 -1.02 18.70
N ALA A 24 33.28 -0.63 19.98
CA ALA A 24 32.12 -0.59 20.86
C ALA A 24 31.02 0.36 20.32
N GLU A 25 31.41 1.56 19.89
CA GLU A 25 30.49 2.54 19.32
C GLU A 25 29.87 2.06 17.99
N ILE A 26 30.66 1.39 17.14
CA ILE A 26 30.17 0.79 15.89
C ILE A 26 29.14 -0.30 16.20
N VAL A 27 29.39 -1.16 17.18
CA VAL A 27 28.47 -2.24 17.55
C VAL A 27 27.16 -1.67 18.12
N GLU A 28 27.23 -0.67 19.00
CA GLU A 28 26.04 -0.03 19.56
C GLU A 28 25.18 0.61 18.46
N LYS A 29 25.81 1.41 17.59
CA LYS A 29 25.10 2.04 16.45
C LYS A 29 24.57 1.01 15.48
N GLY A 30 25.32 -0.07 15.22
CA GLY A 30 24.91 -1.18 14.38
C GLY A 30 23.67 -1.89 14.92
N PHE A 31 23.61 -2.11 16.24
CA PHE A 31 22.46 -2.70 16.90
C PHE A 31 21.22 -1.81 16.80
N VAL A 32 21.35 -0.52 17.10
CA VAL A 32 20.24 0.46 16.97
C VAL A 32 19.76 0.54 15.52
N LEU A 33 20.68 0.50 14.55
CA LEU A 33 20.34 0.47 13.13
C LEU A 33 19.57 -0.80 12.77
N SER A 34 20.00 -1.96 13.27
CA SER A 34 19.33 -3.26 13.04
C SER A 34 17.90 -3.24 13.57
N LEU A 35 17.68 -2.78 14.80
CA LEU A 35 16.34 -2.65 15.39
C LEU A 35 15.44 -1.71 14.58
N LYS A 36 15.99 -0.60 14.10
CA LYS A 36 15.25 0.34 13.25
C LYS A 36 14.88 -0.30 11.90
N LYS A 37 15.78 -1.07 11.29
CA LYS A 37 15.51 -1.80 10.05
C LYS A 37 14.41 -2.83 10.22
N GLU A 38 14.49 -3.65 11.26
CA GLU A 38 13.46 -4.65 11.57
C GLU A 38 12.07 -3.98 11.75
N ARG A 39 12.03 -2.84 12.45
CA ARG A 39 10.78 -2.09 12.60
C ARG A 39 10.25 -1.59 11.25
N ILE A 40 11.11 -1.10 10.36
CA ILE A 40 10.71 -0.67 9.01
C ILE A 40 10.15 -1.84 8.22
N GLU A 41 10.84 -2.99 8.22
CA GLU A 41 10.40 -4.20 7.51
C GLU A 41 9.03 -4.66 8.00
N SER A 42 8.82 -4.68 9.33
CA SER A 42 7.51 -5.02 9.90
C SER A 42 6.41 -4.04 9.48
N LEU A 43 6.73 -2.74 9.38
CA LEU A 43 5.78 -1.72 8.97
C LEU A 43 5.42 -1.83 7.49
N VAL A 44 6.41 -2.14 6.64
CA VAL A 44 6.20 -2.39 5.20
C VAL A 44 5.31 -3.61 4.99
N ALA A 45 5.59 -4.72 5.68
CA ALA A 45 4.77 -5.93 5.61
C ALA A 45 3.32 -5.67 6.08
N ASN A 46 3.14 -4.89 7.15
CA ASN A 46 1.81 -4.50 7.62
C ASN A 46 1.08 -3.61 6.61
N LYS A 47 1.78 -2.65 6.01
CA LYS A 47 1.21 -1.80 4.97
C LYS A 47 0.71 -2.65 3.79
N GLU A 48 1.53 -3.57 3.29
CA GLU A 48 1.17 -4.45 2.18
C GLU A 48 -0.06 -5.30 2.51
N ARG A 49 -0.13 -5.88 3.72
CA ARG A 49 -1.31 -6.63 4.18
C ARG A 49 -2.56 -5.75 4.17
N VAL A 50 -2.47 -4.53 4.69
CA VAL A 50 -3.60 -3.59 4.72
C VAL A 50 -4.03 -3.20 3.31
N GLU A 51 -3.10 -2.96 2.39
CA GLU A 51 -3.42 -2.65 0.98
C GLU A 51 -4.17 -3.82 0.31
N ILE A 52 -3.75 -5.06 0.57
CA ILE A 52 -4.45 -6.26 0.08
C ILE A 52 -5.86 -6.33 0.66
N GLU A 53 -6.01 -6.10 1.97
CA GLU A 53 -7.32 -6.12 2.62
C GLU A 53 -8.24 -5.03 2.06
N ILE A 54 -7.73 -3.80 1.88
CA ILE A 54 -8.49 -2.71 1.25
C ILE A 54 -8.94 -3.13 -0.14
N SER A 55 -8.03 -3.65 -0.97
CA SER A 55 -8.35 -4.09 -2.32
C SER A 55 -9.45 -5.15 -2.34
N HIS A 56 -9.36 -6.14 -1.45
CA HIS A 56 -10.38 -7.16 -1.30
C HIS A 56 -11.73 -6.57 -0.85
N LEU A 57 -11.71 -5.70 0.17
CA LEU A 57 -12.91 -5.04 0.71
C LEU A 57 -13.59 -4.14 -0.33
N SER A 58 -12.81 -3.42 -1.13
CA SER A 58 -13.27 -2.52 -2.20
C SER A 58 -13.56 -3.24 -3.52
N SER A 59 -13.26 -4.53 -3.63
CA SER A 59 -13.46 -5.27 -4.87
C SER A 59 -14.94 -5.31 -5.23
N MET A 60 -15.26 -4.98 -6.49
CA MET A 60 -16.63 -5.02 -6.99
C MET A 60 -17.25 -6.41 -6.86
N GLU A 61 -16.46 -7.47 -6.99
CA GLU A 61 -16.92 -8.85 -6.83
C GLU A 61 -17.46 -9.10 -5.42
N ARG A 62 -16.71 -8.70 -4.38
CA ARG A 62 -17.17 -8.82 -2.99
C ARG A 62 -18.37 -7.92 -2.71
N ILE A 63 -18.36 -6.69 -3.23
CA ILE A 63 -19.50 -5.77 -3.09
C ILE A 63 -20.76 -6.40 -3.69
N LYS A 64 -20.64 -6.97 -4.89
CA LYS A 64 -21.72 -7.68 -5.57
C LYS A 64 -22.19 -8.88 -4.76
N GLU A 65 -21.28 -9.73 -4.28
CA GLU A 65 -21.61 -10.89 -3.45
C GLU A 65 -22.39 -10.47 -2.20
N ILE A 66 -21.95 -9.42 -1.49
CA ILE A 66 -22.65 -8.90 -0.31
C ILE A 66 -24.02 -8.35 -0.70
N ALA A 67 -24.09 -7.55 -1.77
CA ALA A 67 -25.34 -6.97 -2.26
C ALA A 67 -26.37 -8.05 -2.60
N THR A 68 -25.97 -9.09 -3.34
CA THR A 68 -26.90 -10.14 -3.78
C THR A 68 -27.23 -11.13 -2.66
N ASN A 69 -26.22 -11.62 -1.94
CA ASN A 69 -26.39 -12.77 -1.05
C ASN A 69 -26.79 -12.36 0.37
N LYS A 70 -26.35 -11.19 0.84
CA LYS A 70 -26.65 -10.73 2.21
C LYS A 70 -27.74 -9.68 2.25
N LEU A 71 -27.78 -8.79 1.26
CA LEU A 71 -28.75 -7.69 1.21
C LEU A 71 -29.95 -7.99 0.30
N GLY A 72 -29.93 -9.10 -0.43
CA GLY A 72 -31.03 -9.52 -1.30
C GLY A 72 -31.24 -8.61 -2.50
N MET A 73 -30.24 -7.81 -2.90
CA MET A 73 -30.32 -7.00 -4.11
C MET A 73 -30.29 -7.89 -5.35
N VAL A 74 -31.15 -7.59 -6.32
CA VAL A 74 -31.20 -8.28 -7.60
C VAL A 74 -30.46 -7.45 -8.64
N LEU A 75 -29.61 -8.10 -9.44
CA LEU A 75 -28.91 -7.42 -10.54
C LEU A 75 -29.93 -7.01 -11.60
N PRO A 76 -30.01 -5.71 -11.98
CA PRO A 76 -30.96 -5.27 -12.99
C PRO A 76 -30.58 -5.78 -14.38
N GLU A 77 -31.56 -6.31 -15.14
CA GLU A 77 -31.35 -6.80 -16.51
C GLU A 77 -31.01 -5.66 -17.50
N ARG A 78 -31.45 -4.44 -17.20
CA ARG A 78 -31.20 -3.24 -18.01
C ARG A 78 -30.85 -2.07 -17.10
N THR A 79 -29.78 -1.36 -17.47
CA THR A 79 -29.36 -0.13 -16.79
C THR A 79 -29.52 1.02 -17.76
N ILE A 80 -30.30 2.04 -17.40
CA ILE A 80 -30.51 3.24 -18.23
C ILE A 80 -29.71 4.38 -17.60
N PHE A 81 -28.72 4.90 -18.33
CA PHE A 81 -27.91 6.04 -17.90
C PHE A 81 -28.57 7.33 -18.38
N LEU A 82 -29.07 8.14 -17.44
CA LEU A 82 -29.62 9.45 -17.74
C LEU A 82 -28.53 10.51 -17.58
N ALA A 83 -28.07 11.10 -18.69
CA ALA A 83 -27.24 12.29 -18.66
C ALA A 83 -28.14 13.51 -18.37
N ALA A 84 -28.08 14.02 -17.15
CA ALA A 84 -28.86 15.19 -16.76
C ALA A 84 -28.26 16.46 -17.39
N ALA A 85 -28.72 16.83 -18.58
CA ALA A 85 -28.62 18.20 -19.07
C ALA A 85 -29.78 19.01 -18.48
N ASP A 86 -29.54 19.68 -17.35
CA ASP A 86 -30.37 20.67 -16.62
C ASP A 86 -31.85 20.84 -17.05
N ARG A 87 -32.59 19.73 -17.13
CA ARG A 87 -34.00 19.73 -17.47
C ARG A 87 -34.66 18.60 -16.70
N LYS A 88 -35.61 18.96 -15.85
CA LYS A 88 -36.37 18.03 -15.00
C LYS A 88 -37.01 16.94 -15.87
N VAL A 89 -36.47 15.73 -15.82
CA VAL A 89 -37.06 14.55 -16.47
C VAL A 89 -38.09 13.96 -15.51
N GLN A 90 -39.38 14.09 -15.84
CA GLN A 90 -40.44 13.34 -15.19
C GLN A 90 -40.51 11.96 -15.81
N LEU A 91 -40.22 10.93 -15.02
CA LEU A 91 -40.39 9.54 -15.43
C LEU A 91 -41.87 9.16 -15.26
N MET A 92 -42.68 9.35 -16.30
CA MET A 92 -43.94 8.63 -16.41
C MET A 92 -43.64 7.23 -16.95
N GLY A 93 -44.00 6.23 -16.14
CA GLY A 93 -43.97 4.84 -16.56
C GLY A 93 -44.81 4.65 -17.81
N SER A 94 -44.14 4.39 -18.92
CA SER A 94 -44.75 3.85 -20.13
C SER A 94 -43.75 2.89 -20.72
N GLU A 95 -44.09 1.61 -20.66
CA GLU A 95 -43.45 0.56 -21.43
C GLU A 95 -43.42 0.97 -22.92
N ALA A 96 -42.35 0.58 -23.62
CA ALA A 96 -42.21 0.62 -25.08
C ALA A 96 -41.66 1.90 -25.77
N ALA A 97 -40.66 2.58 -25.20
CA ALA A 97 -39.74 3.39 -26.01
C ALA A 97 -38.29 2.91 -25.83
N VAL A 98 -37.97 1.79 -26.49
CA VAL A 98 -36.58 1.39 -26.73
C VAL A 98 -35.99 2.40 -27.70
N ALA A 99 -35.38 3.46 -27.16
CA ALA A 99 -34.51 4.33 -27.95
C ALA A 99 -33.24 3.53 -28.26
N GLU A 100 -33.17 3.00 -29.48
CA GLU A 100 -31.98 2.39 -30.03
C GLU A 100 -30.88 3.45 -30.12
N TYR A 101 -29.88 3.34 -29.24
CA TYR A 101 -28.71 4.21 -29.28
C TYR A 101 -27.83 3.79 -30.47
N ARG A 102 -27.97 4.52 -31.58
CA ARG A 102 -27.00 4.49 -32.67
C ARG A 102 -25.79 5.32 -32.24
N ASN A 103 -24.67 4.65 -31.94
CA ASN A 103 -23.41 5.35 -31.73
C ASN A 103 -22.92 5.95 -33.06
N GLU A 104 -22.31 7.14 -33.01
CA GLU A 104 -21.72 7.79 -34.19
C GLU A 104 -20.40 7.14 -34.64
N THR A 105 -20.02 6.03 -34.02
CA THR A 105 -18.88 5.19 -34.37
C THR A 105 -19.40 3.80 -34.71
N GLY A 106 -19.77 3.58 -35.98
CA GLY A 106 -20.40 2.37 -36.49
C GLY A 106 -19.59 1.07 -36.32
N LEU A 107 -19.44 0.62 -35.07
CA LEU A 107 -18.92 -0.67 -34.66
C LEU A 107 -19.80 -1.18 -33.53
N ILE A 108 -20.59 -2.18 -33.87
CA ILE A 108 -21.39 -3.00 -32.96
C ILE A 108 -20.40 -3.92 -32.23
N ARG A 109 -20.40 -3.91 -30.90
CA ARG A 109 -19.88 -5.01 -30.08
C ARG A 109 -20.90 -5.33 -29.00
#